data_AF-A0A7S4QTE5-F1
#
_entry.id   AF-A0A7S4QTE5-F1
#
_cell.length_a   1.000
_cell.length_b   1.000
_cell.length_c   1.000
_cell.angle_alpha   90.00
_cell.angle_beta   90.00
_cell.angle_gamma   90.00
#
_symmetry.space_group_name_H-M   'P 1'
#
loop_
_entity.id
_entity.type
_entity.pdbx_description
1 polymer ?
#
loop_
_entity_poly.entity_id
_entity_poly.type
_entity_poly.pdbx_seq_one_letter_code
_entity_poly.pdbx_strand_id
1 'polypeptide(L)'
;MQREGMIRSIEGLNMPPELLTSAESCGFHLENNQIQYNILDPTSYYGNMKQFYDKDDGKKMKLLTSSPLAGGLLADRYVKYRLGADGRPPPDLSTSQRRHLQTTVRSWAEYHEGGGNTPWMKFHNLVLGTLGDISFKHRTSAAAVALRWSMQTNKHLGSVVVRSGLGLGKEGVDYDGRPYERTQDLREAFGFELDEEDMERLYNVAGKIDLSTDSMDDFYNGENGGFSLEDLSNKKLWL
;
A
#
# COMPACT_ATOMS: atom_id res chain seq x y z
N MET A 1 -32.57 6.15 -0.28
CA MET A 1 -31.64 5.21 -0.93
C MET A 1 -31.30 3.98 -0.08
N GLN A 2 -30.53 4.06 1.02
CA GLN A 2 -30.23 2.87 1.86
C GLN A 2 -31.49 2.25 2.48
N ARG A 3 -32.32 3.06 3.17
CA ARG A 3 -33.61 2.60 3.74
C ARG A 3 -34.61 2.08 2.71
N GLU A 4 -34.46 2.51 1.46
CA GLU A 4 -35.29 2.12 0.32
C GLU A 4 -34.70 0.91 -0.44
N GLY A 5 -33.57 0.36 0.01
CA GLY A 5 -32.91 -0.79 -0.60
C GLY A 5 -32.20 -0.51 -1.94
N MET A 6 -32.09 0.75 -2.36
CA MET A 6 -31.43 1.12 -3.62
C MET A 6 -29.90 1.04 -3.55
N ILE A 7 -29.34 1.23 -2.35
CA ILE A 7 -27.90 1.16 -2.09
C ILE A 7 -27.69 0.18 -0.94
N ARG A 8 -26.78 -0.79 -1.15
CA ARG A 8 -26.45 -1.80 -0.13
C ARG A 8 -25.47 -1.26 0.91
N SER A 9 -24.45 -0.52 0.48
CA SER A 9 -23.36 -0.04 1.33
C SER A 9 -22.98 1.40 0.99
N ILE A 10 -22.48 2.12 1.99
CA ILE A 10 -21.87 3.45 1.80
C ILE A 10 -20.41 3.36 2.23
N GLU A 11 -19.57 3.94 1.39
CA GLU A 11 -18.12 4.03 1.56
C GLU A 11 -17.71 5.50 1.74
N GLY A 12 -16.86 5.75 2.73
CA GLY A 12 -16.12 7.01 2.84
C GLY A 12 -14.87 6.99 1.96
N LEU A 13 -14.51 8.13 1.35
CA LEU A 13 -13.27 8.26 0.60
C LEU A 13 -12.42 9.39 1.21
N ASN A 14 -11.25 9.02 1.74
CA ASN A 14 -10.32 9.89 2.46
C ASN A 14 -11.01 10.73 3.55
N MET A 15 -12.05 10.17 4.19
CA MET A 15 -12.74 10.86 5.28
C MET A 15 -11.88 10.82 6.53
N PRO A 16 -11.64 11.97 7.21
CA PRO A 16 -10.96 11.97 8.50
C PRO A 16 -11.89 11.45 9.61
N PRO A 17 -11.33 11.00 10.75
CA PRO A 17 -12.09 10.44 11.89
C PRO A 17 -13.28 11.28 12.36
N GLU A 18 -13.15 12.61 12.36
CA GLU A 18 -14.19 13.53 12.80
C GLU A 18 -15.40 13.48 11.86
N LEU A 19 -15.15 13.36 10.56
CA LEU A 19 -16.20 13.26 9.55
C LEU A 19 -16.89 11.88 9.59
N LEU A 20 -16.12 10.81 9.83
CA LEU A 20 -16.67 9.46 10.01
C LEU A 20 -17.63 9.43 11.20
N THR A 21 -17.19 9.98 12.34
CA THR A 21 -18.02 10.10 13.56
C THR A 21 -19.27 10.94 13.32
N SER A 22 -19.12 12.08 12.62
CA SER A 22 -20.25 12.94 12.27
C SER A 22 -21.25 12.22 11.36
N ALA A 23 -20.78 11.50 10.33
CA ALA A 23 -21.64 10.76 9.41
C ALA A 23 -22.49 9.71 10.14
N GLU A 24 -21.87 8.95 11.05
CA GLU A 24 -22.60 7.99 11.88
C GLU A 24 -23.64 8.65 12.78
N SER A 25 -23.31 9.78 13.42
CA SER A 25 -24.27 10.52 14.26
C SER A 25 -25.46 11.07 13.47
N CYS A 26 -25.29 11.32 12.16
CA CYS A 26 -26.36 11.69 11.25
C CYS A 26 -27.17 10.48 10.75
N GLY A 27 -26.83 9.26 11.16
CA GLY A 27 -27.51 8.02 10.78
C GLY A 27 -27.05 7.43 9.45
N PHE A 28 -25.88 7.84 8.93
CA PHE A 28 -25.24 7.15 7.82
C PHE A 28 -24.48 5.93 8.33
N HIS A 29 -24.85 4.75 7.85
CA HIS A 29 -24.13 3.52 8.17
C HIS A 29 -23.04 3.29 7.13
N LEU A 30 -21.81 3.74 7.46
CA LEU A 30 -20.61 3.52 6.67
C LEU A 30 -20.08 2.10 6.93
N GLU A 31 -19.85 1.33 5.88
CA GLU A 31 -19.27 -0.01 6.01
C GLU A 31 -17.75 0.02 5.97
N ASN A 32 -17.19 0.98 5.25
CA ASN A 32 -15.76 1.11 5.07
C ASN A 32 -15.36 2.56 4.78
N ASN A 33 -14.05 2.83 4.96
CA ASN A 33 -13.42 4.07 4.55
C ASN A 33 -12.17 3.73 3.74
N GLN A 34 -12.08 4.28 2.52
CA GLN A 34 -10.93 4.13 1.66
C GLN A 34 -9.95 5.28 1.83
N ILE A 35 -8.70 4.98 2.14
CA ILE A 35 -7.63 5.99 2.24
C ILE A 35 -6.52 5.72 1.23
N GLN A 36 -5.75 6.75 0.87
CA GLN A 36 -4.49 6.55 0.17
C GLN A 36 -3.44 6.02 1.13
N TYR A 37 -2.78 4.90 0.79
CA TYR A 37 -1.77 4.27 1.63
C TYR A 37 -0.79 3.46 0.79
N ASN A 38 0.50 3.67 1.03
CA ASN A 38 1.61 2.90 0.46
C ASN A 38 2.88 3.16 1.28
N ILE A 39 3.96 2.43 0.97
CA ILE A 39 5.25 2.52 1.68
C ILE A 39 5.79 3.96 1.77
N LEU A 40 5.57 4.79 0.75
CA LEU A 40 6.10 6.15 0.72
C LEU A 40 5.28 7.14 1.57
N ASP A 41 4.02 6.81 1.83
CA ASP A 41 3.13 7.69 2.57
C ASP A 41 2.11 6.90 3.41
N PRO A 42 2.54 6.38 4.57
CA PRO A 42 1.65 5.67 5.48
C PRO A 42 0.90 6.62 6.45
N THR A 43 1.10 7.94 6.32
CA THR A 43 0.61 8.96 7.27
C THR A 43 -0.91 9.00 7.40
N SER A 44 -1.63 8.76 6.30
CA SER A 44 -3.10 8.74 6.31
C SER A 44 -3.67 7.67 7.26
N TYR A 45 -2.90 6.61 7.53
CA TYR A 45 -3.28 5.61 8.52
C TYR A 45 -2.72 5.95 9.91
N TYR A 46 -1.42 6.14 10.05
CA TYR A 46 -0.78 6.28 11.37
C TYR A 46 -1.00 7.64 12.04
N GLY A 47 -1.46 8.68 11.33
CA GLY A 47 -1.70 10.00 11.92
C GLY A 47 -2.83 10.00 12.95
N ASN A 48 -4.07 9.88 12.48
CA ASN A 48 -5.27 9.90 13.35
C ASN A 48 -6.22 8.72 13.10
N MET A 49 -6.11 8.06 11.94
CA MET A 49 -7.00 6.98 11.54
C MET A 49 -6.77 5.70 12.37
N LYS A 50 -5.52 5.35 12.69
CA LYS A 50 -5.19 4.20 13.55
C LYS A 50 -5.89 4.30 14.90
N GLN A 51 -5.80 5.46 15.56
CA GLN A 51 -6.46 5.69 16.85
C GLN A 51 -7.99 5.60 16.76
N PHE A 52 -8.57 6.03 15.64
CA PHE A 52 -10.00 5.89 15.40
C PHE A 52 -10.44 4.42 15.34
N TYR A 53 -9.70 3.58 14.61
CA TYR A 53 -10.00 2.15 14.53
C TYR A 53 -9.62 1.35 15.80
N ASP A 54 -8.61 1.79 16.55
CA ASP A 54 -8.20 1.13 17.80
C ASP A 54 -9.17 1.40 18.96
N LYS A 55 -9.89 2.53 18.93
CA LYS A 55 -10.93 2.88 19.92
C LYS A 55 -12.22 2.08 19.74
N ASP A 56 -12.27 1.15 18.80
CA ASP A 56 -13.54 0.57 18.37
C ASP A 56 -14.11 -0.44 19.37
N ASP A 57 -15.15 -0.02 20.09
CA ASP A 57 -15.99 -0.77 21.05
C ASP A 57 -16.95 -1.77 20.35
N GLY A 58 -16.54 -2.37 19.23
CA GLY A 58 -17.31 -3.39 18.52
C GLY A 58 -18.07 -2.93 17.28
N LYS A 59 -17.77 -1.76 16.71
CA LYS A 59 -18.11 -1.49 15.31
C LYS A 59 -17.12 -2.22 14.40
N LYS A 60 -17.57 -2.48 13.17
CA LYS A 60 -16.91 -3.36 12.19
C LYS A 60 -16.53 -2.60 10.93
N MET A 61 -16.33 -1.28 11.01
CA MET A 61 -15.95 -0.54 9.81
C MET A 61 -14.57 -1.03 9.37
N LYS A 62 -14.42 -1.38 8.09
CA LYS A 62 -13.16 -1.86 7.54
C LYS A 62 -12.41 -0.75 6.82
N LEU A 63 -11.09 -0.76 6.93
CA LEU A 63 -10.26 0.13 6.14
C LEU A 63 -10.01 -0.45 4.76
N LEU A 64 -10.20 0.34 3.71
CA LEU A 64 -9.70 0.02 2.38
C LEU A 64 -8.48 0.90 2.08
N THR A 65 -7.44 0.33 1.49
CA THR A 65 -6.28 1.12 1.05
C THR A 65 -6.27 1.27 -0.45
N SER A 66 -5.81 2.42 -0.93
CA SER A 66 -5.72 2.74 -2.34
C SER A 66 -4.33 3.24 -2.70
N SER A 67 -3.98 3.08 -3.98
CA SER A 67 -2.66 3.43 -4.53
C SER A 67 -1.47 2.72 -3.85
N PRO A 68 -1.54 1.41 -3.53
CA PRO A 68 -0.47 0.70 -2.83
C PRO A 68 0.85 0.67 -3.61
N LEU A 69 0.80 0.85 -4.94
CA LEU A 69 1.96 0.85 -5.83
C LEU A 69 2.42 2.25 -6.25
N ALA A 70 1.92 3.32 -5.62
CA ALA A 70 2.25 4.71 -5.97
C ALA A 70 2.11 5.01 -7.49
N GLY A 71 0.98 4.60 -8.07
CA GLY A 71 0.72 4.72 -9.51
C GLY A 71 1.55 3.79 -10.40
N GLY A 72 2.17 2.76 -9.82
CA GLY A 72 3.03 1.80 -10.51
C GLY A 72 4.52 2.09 -10.37
N LEU A 73 4.93 3.09 -9.57
CA LEU A 73 6.33 3.41 -9.33
C LEU A 73 7.05 2.33 -8.50
N LEU A 74 6.32 1.54 -7.71
CA LEU A 74 6.87 0.41 -6.93
C LEU A 74 6.97 -0.91 -7.73
N ALA A 75 6.93 -0.85 -9.06
CA ALA A 75 7.00 -2.03 -9.92
C ALA A 75 8.44 -2.39 -10.32
N ASP A 76 8.64 -3.67 -10.64
CA ASP A 76 9.92 -4.29 -11.00
C ASP A 76 10.72 -3.56 -12.08
N ARG A 77 10.04 -2.95 -13.06
CA ARG A 77 10.72 -2.19 -14.11
C ARG A 77 11.57 -1.05 -13.57
N TYR A 78 11.19 -0.46 -12.44
CA TYR A 78 11.94 0.62 -11.81
C TYR A 78 13.03 0.09 -10.88
N VAL A 79 12.86 -1.10 -10.28
CA VAL A 79 13.94 -1.81 -9.58
C VAL A 79 15.08 -2.16 -10.56
N LYS A 80 14.72 -2.64 -11.76
CA LYS A 80 15.66 -3.01 -12.84
C LYS A 80 16.20 -1.80 -13.60
N TYR A 81 15.64 -0.62 -13.38
CA TYR A 81 16.08 0.60 -14.05
C TYR A 81 17.49 0.98 -13.57
N ARG A 82 18.41 1.16 -14.52
CA ARG A 82 19.77 1.62 -14.22
C ARG A 82 19.76 3.13 -14.04
N LEU A 83 20.06 3.59 -12.82
CA LEU A 83 20.27 5.01 -12.54
C LEU A 83 21.44 5.55 -13.37
N GLY A 84 21.18 6.61 -14.12
CA GLY A 84 22.23 7.42 -14.75
C GLY A 84 22.94 8.30 -13.72
N ALA A 85 24.09 8.87 -14.11
CA ALA A 85 24.87 9.80 -13.26
C ALA A 85 24.09 11.08 -12.90
N ASP A 86 23.05 11.42 -13.67
CA ASP A 86 22.17 12.57 -13.43
C ASP A 86 21.03 12.27 -12.44
N GLY A 87 20.89 11.01 -11.99
CA GLY A 87 19.89 10.59 -11.01
C GLY A 87 18.45 10.86 -11.45
N ARG A 88 18.17 10.88 -12.76
CA ARG A 88 16.85 11.23 -13.28
C ARG A 88 15.89 10.04 -13.41
N PRO A 89 14.58 10.28 -13.22
CA PRO A 89 13.56 9.27 -13.50
C PRO A 89 13.52 8.93 -15.00
N PRO A 90 12.97 7.75 -15.36
CA PRO A 90 12.70 7.42 -16.75
C PRO A 90 11.85 8.50 -17.45
N PRO A 91 12.09 8.80 -18.73
CA PRO A 91 11.37 9.87 -19.44
C PRO A 91 9.90 9.51 -19.72
N ASP A 92 9.56 8.23 -19.76
CA ASP A 92 8.29 7.66 -20.23
C ASP A 92 7.29 7.38 -19.08
N LEU A 93 7.23 8.24 -18.06
CA LEU A 93 6.25 8.10 -16.99
C LEU A 93 4.83 8.44 -17.46
N SER A 94 3.88 7.58 -17.11
CA SER A 94 2.45 7.87 -17.24
C SER A 94 2.04 9.06 -16.36
N THR A 95 0.87 9.65 -16.65
CA THR A 95 0.33 10.76 -15.85
C THR A 95 0.22 10.44 -14.36
N SER A 96 -0.19 9.21 -14.01
CA SER A 96 -0.31 8.78 -12.61
C SER A 96 1.06 8.68 -11.94
N GLN A 97 2.05 8.09 -12.62
CA GLN A 97 3.43 7.97 -12.11
C GLN A 97 4.06 9.34 -11.94
N ARG A 98 3.89 10.26 -12.90
CA ARG A 98 4.39 11.63 -12.81
C ARG A 98 3.79 12.37 -11.61
N ARG A 99 2.49 12.20 -11.37
CA ARG A 99 1.82 12.76 -10.18
C ARG A 99 2.45 12.25 -8.89
N HIS A 100 2.56 10.93 -8.72
CA HIS A 100 3.17 10.35 -7.50
C HIS A 100 4.64 10.71 -7.34
N LEU A 101 5.39 10.86 -8.43
CA LEU A 101 6.76 11.34 -8.39
C LEU A 101 6.85 12.77 -7.85
N GLN A 102 5.97 13.65 -8.33
CA GLN A 102 5.97 15.07 -7.96
C GLN A 102 5.40 15.33 -6.56
N THR A 103 4.52 14.46 -6.07
CA THR A 103 3.90 14.58 -4.74
C THR A 103 4.49 13.59 -3.75
N THR A 104 4.09 12.33 -3.81
CA THR A 104 4.40 11.29 -2.81
C THR A 104 5.91 11.06 -2.67
N VAL A 105 6.63 10.81 -3.77
CA VAL A 105 8.08 10.56 -3.74
C VAL A 105 8.84 11.79 -3.25
N ARG A 106 8.46 12.98 -3.73
CA ARG A 106 9.10 14.23 -3.31
C ARG A 106 8.94 14.48 -1.82
N SER A 107 7.71 14.41 -1.30
CA SER A 107 7.44 14.62 0.13
C SER A 107 8.08 13.52 1.00
N TRP A 108 8.14 12.28 0.53
CA TRP A 108 8.88 11.21 1.20
C TRP A 108 10.39 11.50 1.25
N ALA A 109 10.98 11.97 0.14
CA ALA A 109 12.41 12.26 0.05
C ALA A 109 12.83 13.51 0.83
N GLU A 110 11.93 14.48 1.00
CA GLU A 110 12.11 15.65 1.85
C GLU A 110 12.15 15.26 3.34
N TYR A 111 11.36 14.26 3.74
CA TYR A 111 11.36 13.72 5.12
C TYR A 111 12.63 12.91 5.44
N HIS A 112 13.16 12.17 4.46
CA HIS A 112 14.40 11.42 4.63
C HIS A 112 15.60 12.35 4.41
N GLU A 113 16.02 13.02 5.50
CA GLU A 113 17.21 13.88 5.51
C GLU A 113 18.46 13.14 5.00
N GLY A 114 19.34 13.85 4.30
CA GLY A 114 20.64 13.32 3.88
C GLY A 114 21.00 13.60 2.42
N GLY A 115 21.98 14.49 2.23
CA GLY A 115 22.82 14.61 1.02
C GLY A 115 22.18 15.12 -0.27
N GLY A 116 23.00 15.67 -1.17
CA GLY A 116 22.64 16.31 -2.46
C GLY A 116 22.07 15.39 -3.55
N ASN A 117 21.42 14.30 -3.17
CA ASN A 117 20.78 13.35 -4.09
C ASN A 117 19.39 13.84 -4.49
N THR A 118 19.02 13.62 -5.76
CA THR A 118 17.66 13.94 -6.24
C THR A 118 16.61 13.06 -5.54
N PRO A 119 15.35 13.51 -5.41
CA PRO A 119 14.28 12.70 -4.84
C PRO A 119 14.13 11.32 -5.49
N TRP A 120 14.29 11.25 -6.81
CA TRP A 120 14.26 9.99 -7.55
C TRP A 120 15.41 9.06 -7.16
N MET A 121 16.64 9.59 -7.05
CA MET A 121 17.80 8.78 -6.71
C MET A 121 17.69 8.22 -5.28
N LYS A 122 17.17 9.01 -4.33
CA LYS A 122 16.88 8.52 -2.97
C LYS A 122 15.82 7.42 -2.99
N PHE A 123 14.72 7.65 -3.70
CA PHE A 123 13.62 6.68 -3.83
C PHE A 123 14.10 5.37 -4.44
N HIS A 124 14.90 5.45 -5.50
CA HIS A 124 15.45 4.28 -6.17
C HIS A 124 16.40 3.50 -5.26
N ASN A 125 17.37 4.16 -4.64
CA ASN A 125 18.36 3.47 -3.81
C ASN A 125 17.77 2.88 -2.53
N LEU A 126 16.89 3.61 -1.84
CA LEU A 126 16.36 3.19 -0.55
C LEU A 126 15.14 2.29 -0.72
N VAL A 127 14.10 2.77 -1.40
CA VAL A 127 12.81 2.08 -1.45
C VAL A 127 12.84 0.98 -2.51
N LEU A 128 13.22 1.29 -3.75
CA LEU A 128 13.28 0.27 -4.80
C LEU A 128 14.41 -0.74 -4.57
N GLY A 129 15.54 -0.32 -3.99
CA GLY A 129 16.60 -1.22 -3.53
C GLY A 129 16.09 -2.22 -2.49
N THR A 130 15.44 -1.74 -1.43
CA THR A 130 14.87 -2.61 -0.38
C THR A 130 13.80 -3.55 -0.92
N LEU A 131 12.87 -3.04 -1.74
CA LEU A 131 11.87 -3.89 -2.39
C LEU A 131 12.52 -4.93 -3.30
N GLY A 132 13.58 -4.57 -4.02
CA GLY A 132 14.35 -5.46 -4.87
C GLY A 132 14.95 -6.62 -4.08
N ASP A 133 15.64 -6.35 -2.98
CA ASP A 133 16.27 -7.37 -2.14
C ASP A 133 15.23 -8.35 -1.55
N ILE A 134 14.13 -7.82 -1.03
CA ILE A 134 13.05 -8.62 -0.44
C ILE A 134 12.34 -9.44 -1.53
N SER A 135 12.10 -8.85 -2.70
CA SER A 135 11.50 -9.56 -3.84
C SER A 135 12.37 -10.73 -4.31
N PHE A 136 13.70 -10.56 -4.25
CA PHE A 136 14.66 -11.63 -4.55
C PHE A 136 14.61 -12.76 -3.50
N LYS A 137 14.56 -12.43 -2.21
CA LYS A 137 14.42 -13.38 -1.10
C LYS A 137 13.17 -14.26 -1.26
N HIS A 138 12.03 -13.65 -1.55
CA HIS A 138 10.73 -14.33 -1.68
C HIS A 138 10.42 -14.87 -3.07
N ARG A 139 11.30 -14.66 -4.05
CA ARG A 139 11.13 -15.05 -5.47
C ARG A 139 9.81 -14.53 -6.06
N THR A 140 9.52 -13.27 -5.80
CA THR A 140 8.29 -12.60 -6.24
C THR A 140 8.62 -11.24 -6.87
N SER A 141 7.60 -10.52 -7.31
CA SER A 141 7.73 -9.15 -7.83
C SER A 141 7.86 -8.10 -6.71
N ALA A 142 8.55 -7.00 -6.99
CA ALA A 142 8.62 -5.85 -6.07
C ALA A 142 7.22 -5.26 -5.79
N ALA A 143 6.35 -5.33 -6.79
CA ALA A 143 4.95 -4.94 -6.64
C ALA A 143 4.22 -5.84 -5.62
N ALA A 144 4.43 -7.15 -5.67
CA ALA A 144 3.85 -8.09 -4.71
C ALA A 144 4.35 -7.85 -3.28
N VAL A 145 5.64 -7.53 -3.10
CA VAL A 145 6.20 -7.10 -1.80
C VAL A 145 5.48 -5.87 -1.26
N ALA A 146 5.32 -4.82 -2.07
CA ALA A 146 4.64 -3.60 -1.64
C ALA A 146 3.15 -3.82 -1.29
N LEU A 147 2.48 -4.71 -2.02
CA LEU A 147 1.11 -5.14 -1.70
C LEU A 147 1.06 -5.92 -0.40
N ARG A 148 1.92 -6.92 -0.24
CA ARG A 148 1.98 -7.77 0.93
C ARG A 148 2.27 -6.95 2.19
N TRP A 149 3.19 -5.98 2.10
CA TRP A 149 3.44 -5.03 3.17
C TRP A 149 2.16 -4.27 3.54
N SER A 150 1.45 -3.72 2.55
CA SER A 150 0.19 -2.99 2.81
C SER A 150 -0.89 -3.86 3.45
N MET A 151 -0.86 -5.18 3.20
CA MET A 151 -1.78 -6.16 3.80
C MET A 151 -1.39 -6.51 5.24
N GLN A 152 -0.09 -6.73 5.51
CA GLN A 152 0.39 -7.15 6.83
C GLN A 152 0.50 -6.02 7.84
N THR A 153 0.65 -4.76 7.41
CA THR A 153 0.88 -3.63 8.34
C THR A 153 -0.37 -3.20 9.11
N ASN A 154 -1.56 -3.68 8.72
CA ASN A 154 -2.82 -3.07 9.16
C ASN A 154 -3.87 -4.11 9.57
N LYS A 155 -4.05 -4.28 10.89
CA LYS A 155 -5.05 -5.17 11.47
C LYS A 155 -6.51 -4.81 11.12
N HIS A 156 -6.77 -3.56 10.75
CA HIS A 156 -8.11 -3.04 10.44
C HIS A 156 -8.45 -3.10 8.94
N LEU A 157 -7.52 -3.61 8.14
CA LEU A 157 -7.65 -3.68 6.69
C LEU A 157 -8.72 -4.70 6.28
N GLY A 158 -9.64 -4.26 5.42
CA GLY A 158 -10.56 -5.13 4.70
C GLY A 158 -10.06 -5.49 3.30
N SER A 159 -9.44 -4.53 2.59
CA SER A 159 -8.92 -4.79 1.24
C SER A 159 -7.86 -3.78 0.81
N VAL A 160 -7.00 -4.22 -0.12
CA VAL A 160 -6.05 -3.37 -0.84
C VAL A 160 -6.53 -3.22 -2.29
N VAL A 161 -6.88 -1.99 -2.67
CA VAL A 161 -7.41 -1.69 -4.00
C VAL A 161 -6.27 -1.37 -4.96
N VAL A 162 -6.09 -2.25 -5.95
CA VAL A 162 -5.10 -2.09 -7.03
C VAL A 162 -5.81 -1.81 -8.34
N ARG A 163 -5.42 -0.73 -9.01
CA ARG A 163 -5.80 -0.51 -10.40
C ARG A 163 -4.73 -1.06 -11.31
N SER A 164 -5.08 -2.04 -12.13
CA SER A 164 -4.29 -2.44 -13.29
C SER A 164 -5.03 -2.05 -14.56
N GLY A 165 -4.33 -1.40 -15.51
CA GLY A 165 -4.89 -1.21 -16.84
C GLY A 165 -4.91 -2.55 -17.56
N LEU A 166 -6.04 -2.94 -18.16
CA LEU A 166 -6.28 -4.26 -18.77
C LEU A 166 -5.40 -4.60 -19.99
N GLY A 167 -4.34 -3.82 -20.28
CA GLY A 167 -3.39 -4.16 -21.33
C GLY A 167 -3.98 -4.19 -22.74
N LEU A 168 -5.13 -3.54 -22.99
CA LEU A 168 -5.74 -3.41 -24.33
C LEU A 168 -4.94 -2.48 -25.27
N GLY A 169 -3.62 -2.42 -25.11
CA GLY A 169 -2.71 -1.87 -26.11
C GLY A 169 -2.68 -2.78 -27.34
N LYS A 170 -2.19 -2.25 -28.46
CA LYS A 170 -2.35 -2.82 -29.82
C LYS A 170 -1.84 -4.26 -30.03
N GLU A 171 -1.10 -4.86 -29.07
CA GLU A 171 -0.41 -6.14 -29.26
C GLU A 171 -0.46 -7.08 -28.04
N GLY A 172 -1.29 -6.82 -27.01
CA GLY A 172 -1.42 -7.73 -25.86
C GLY A 172 -0.18 -7.84 -24.96
N VAL A 173 0.76 -6.89 -25.11
CA VAL A 173 1.97 -6.79 -24.31
C VAL A 173 1.92 -5.62 -23.33
N ASP A 174 2.61 -5.76 -22.20
CA ASP A 174 2.78 -4.69 -21.23
C ASP A 174 3.80 -3.63 -21.72
N TYR A 175 4.06 -2.63 -20.88
CA TYR A 175 5.01 -1.54 -21.20
C TYR A 175 6.46 -2.03 -21.39
N ASP A 176 6.78 -3.24 -20.93
CA ASP A 176 8.11 -3.86 -21.03
C ASP A 176 8.16 -4.87 -22.19
N GLY A 177 7.13 -4.94 -23.03
CA GLY A 177 7.03 -5.82 -24.19
C GLY A 177 6.76 -7.30 -23.84
N ARG A 178 6.33 -7.58 -22.60
CA ARG A 178 6.01 -8.93 -22.13
C ARG A 178 4.53 -9.24 -22.30
N PRO A 179 4.12 -10.51 -22.42
CA PRO A 179 2.71 -10.88 -22.33
C PRO A 179 2.06 -10.26 -21.09
N TYR A 180 0.89 -9.66 -21.25
CA TYR A 180 0.20 -8.99 -20.16
C TYR A 180 -0.28 -10.00 -19.10
N GLU A 181 0.50 -10.18 -18.03
CA GLU A 181 0.20 -11.08 -16.90
C GLU A 181 0.07 -10.34 -15.56
N ARG A 182 -0.02 -9.00 -15.59
CA ARG A 182 0.02 -8.15 -14.38
C ARG A 182 -0.99 -8.54 -13.29
N THR A 183 -2.18 -9.03 -13.64
CA THR A 183 -3.15 -9.49 -12.64
C THR A 183 -2.69 -10.78 -11.93
N GLN A 184 -1.95 -11.65 -12.62
CA GLN A 184 -1.34 -12.84 -12.04
C GLN A 184 -0.16 -12.48 -11.15
N ASP A 185 0.72 -11.58 -11.60
CA ASP A 185 1.88 -11.11 -10.80
C ASP A 185 1.45 -10.48 -9.46
N LEU A 186 0.35 -9.72 -9.47
CA LEU A 186 -0.17 -9.09 -8.24
C LEU A 186 -0.78 -10.11 -7.26
N ARG A 187 -1.22 -11.29 -7.74
CA ARG A 187 -1.72 -12.36 -6.87
C ARG A 187 -0.61 -13.06 -6.10
N GLU A 188 0.64 -12.92 -6.53
CA GLU A 188 1.78 -13.45 -5.77
C GLU A 188 1.86 -12.85 -4.36
N ALA A 189 1.32 -11.63 -4.15
CA ALA A 189 1.24 -10.96 -2.85
C ALA A 189 0.52 -11.79 -1.77
N PHE A 190 -0.25 -12.81 -2.16
CA PHE A 190 -0.94 -13.68 -1.22
C PHE A 190 -0.20 -15.00 -0.94
N GLY A 191 0.82 -15.34 -1.74
CA GLY A 191 1.53 -16.62 -1.68
C GLY A 191 2.72 -16.65 -0.72
N PHE A 192 3.03 -15.56 -0.03
CA PHE A 192 4.14 -15.46 0.91
C PHE A 192 3.82 -14.51 2.06
N GLU A 193 4.69 -14.50 3.07
CA GLU A 193 4.63 -13.58 4.20
C GLU A 193 5.97 -12.86 4.35
N LEU A 194 5.93 -11.56 4.64
CA LEU A 194 7.10 -10.81 5.07
C LEU A 194 7.42 -11.20 6.50
N ASP A 195 8.66 -11.60 6.74
CA ASP A 195 9.15 -11.87 8.08
C ASP A 195 9.53 -10.58 8.81
N GLU A 196 9.97 -10.72 10.08
CA GLU A 196 10.29 -9.60 10.94
C GLU A 196 11.38 -8.70 10.35
N GLU A 197 12.43 -9.30 9.77
CA GLU A 197 13.52 -8.55 9.12
C GLU A 197 13.00 -7.77 7.92
N ASP A 198 12.17 -8.39 7.07
CA ASP A 198 11.58 -7.72 5.91
C ASP A 198 10.70 -6.53 6.33
N MET A 199 9.86 -6.74 7.34
CA MET A 199 8.99 -5.70 7.89
C MET A 199 9.79 -4.55 8.47
N GLU A 200 10.81 -4.82 9.28
CA GLU A 200 11.70 -3.80 9.85
C GLU A 200 12.38 -2.97 8.77
N ARG A 201 12.95 -3.61 7.74
CA ARG A 201 13.58 -2.93 6.60
C ARG A 201 12.59 -2.03 5.87
N LEU A 202 11.36 -2.50 5.63
CA LEU A 202 10.32 -1.73 4.96
C LEU A 202 9.81 -0.57 5.81
N TYR A 203 9.73 -0.73 7.14
CA TYR A 203 9.39 0.35 8.06
C TYR A 203 10.46 1.43 8.09
N ASN A 204 11.74 1.05 8.14
CA ASN A 204 12.86 1.97 8.13
C ASN A 204 12.88 2.85 6.87
N VAL A 205 12.55 2.29 5.70
CA VAL A 205 12.44 3.09 4.46
C VAL A 205 11.14 3.86 4.32
N ALA A 206 10.08 3.48 5.02
CA ALA A 206 8.83 4.25 5.05
C ALA A 206 9.01 5.56 5.86
N GLY A 207 9.82 5.52 6.92
CA GLY A 207 10.31 6.65 7.72
C GLY A 207 9.27 7.41 8.54
N LYS A 208 7.98 7.39 8.15
CA LYS A 208 6.92 8.23 8.73
C LYS A 208 6.09 7.54 9.80
N ILE A 209 6.67 6.60 10.54
CA ILE A 209 5.97 5.90 11.62
C ILE A 209 6.75 6.16 12.89
N ASP A 210 6.21 7.04 13.74
CA ASP A 210 6.71 7.20 15.10
C ASP A 210 6.30 5.93 15.87
N LEU A 211 7.21 4.96 15.92
CA LEU A 211 7.07 3.75 16.71
C LEU A 211 7.30 4.11 18.19
N SER A 212 6.40 4.91 18.77
CA SER A 212 6.36 4.99 20.23
C SER A 212 6.09 3.57 20.76
N THR A 213 6.80 3.23 21.83
CA THR A 213 7.07 1.88 22.34
C THR A 213 5.85 0.98 22.55
N ASP A 214 4.64 1.54 22.69
CA ASP A 214 3.38 0.77 22.77
C ASP A 214 2.99 0.09 21.45
N SER A 215 3.53 0.54 20.31
CA SER A 215 3.25 -0.09 19.02
C SER A 215 4.02 -1.41 18.83
N MET A 216 5.24 -1.51 19.36
CA MET A 216 6.11 -2.68 19.24
C MET A 216 5.52 -3.90 19.96
N ASP A 217 4.90 -3.73 21.14
CA ASP A 217 4.25 -4.83 21.87
C ASP A 217 2.96 -5.33 21.21
N ASP A 218 2.21 -4.46 20.52
CA ASP A 218 1.09 -4.83 19.64
C ASP A 218 1.58 -5.67 18.42
N PHE A 219 2.84 -5.48 18.00
CA PHE A 219 3.48 -6.27 16.94
C PHE A 219 3.99 -7.63 17.42
N TYR A 220 4.49 -7.73 18.66
CA TYR A 220 5.02 -8.98 19.23
C TYR A 220 3.95 -9.87 19.87
N ASN A 221 2.89 -9.28 20.45
CA ASN A 221 1.82 -10.00 21.16
C ASN A 221 0.55 -10.10 20.32
N GLY A 222 0.68 -10.35 19.01
CA GLY A 222 -0.42 -10.75 18.15
C GLY A 222 -1.01 -12.10 18.54
N GLU A 223 -1.54 -12.24 19.77
CA GLU A 223 -2.66 -13.14 19.99
C GLU A 223 -3.78 -12.64 19.09
N ASN A 224 -3.95 -13.35 17.97
CA ASN A 224 -5.08 -13.22 17.06
C ASN A 224 -6.34 -12.97 17.90
N GLY A 225 -6.84 -11.74 17.91
CA GLY A 225 -7.99 -11.29 18.70
C GLY A 225 -9.30 -11.92 18.23
N GLY A 226 -9.38 -13.25 18.24
CA GLY A 226 -10.48 -14.06 17.73
C GLY A 226 -10.59 -14.14 16.21
N PHE A 227 -9.73 -13.48 15.45
CA PHE A 227 -9.73 -13.55 13.98
C PHE A 227 -8.48 -14.27 13.50
N SER A 228 -8.64 -15.50 12.98
CA SER A 228 -7.61 -16.12 12.17
C SER A 228 -7.41 -15.26 10.93
N LEU A 229 -6.18 -14.88 10.61
CA LEU A 229 -5.83 -14.57 9.23
C LEU A 229 -6.38 -15.73 8.39
N GLU A 230 -7.35 -15.47 7.50
CA GLU A 230 -7.81 -16.52 6.59
C GLU A 230 -6.57 -17.06 5.87
N ASP A 231 -6.43 -18.37 5.80
CA ASP A 231 -5.29 -19.01 5.18
C ASP A 231 -5.17 -18.54 3.72
N LEU A 232 -4.30 -17.55 3.48
CA LEU A 232 -4.03 -16.98 2.16
C LEU A 232 -3.21 -17.95 1.29
N SER A 233 -2.89 -19.15 1.77
CA SER A 233 -2.46 -20.25 0.90
C SER A 233 -3.65 -20.96 0.23
N ASN A 234 -4.87 -20.76 0.72
CA ASN A 234 -6.08 -21.39 0.18
C ASN A 234 -6.43 -20.82 -1.18
N LYS A 235 -6.18 -21.63 -2.22
CA LYS A 235 -6.38 -21.19 -3.61
C LYS A 235 -7.82 -20.84 -4.00
N LYS A 236 -8.80 -21.25 -3.19
CA LYS A 236 -10.23 -21.02 -3.43
C LYS A 236 -10.66 -19.59 -3.15
N LEU A 237 -9.85 -18.80 -2.43
CA LEU A 237 -10.11 -17.39 -2.16
C LEU A 237 -9.68 -16.46 -3.33
N TRP A 238 -9.04 -17.00 -4.37
CA TRP A 238 -8.51 -16.23 -5.52
C TRP A 238 -9.39 -16.22 -6.78
N LEU A 239 -10.57 -16.86 -6.74
CA LEU A 239 -11.48 -17.01 -7.87
C LEU A 239 -12.59 -15.95 -7.87
#